data_AF-A0A2V7CE10-F1
#
_entry.id   AF-A0A2V7CE10-F1
#
_cell.length_a   1.000
_cell.length_b   1.000
_cell.length_c   1.000
_cell.angle_alpha   90.00
_cell.angle_beta   90.00
_cell.angle_gamma   90.00
#
_symmetry.space_group_name_H-M   'P 1'
#
loop_
_entity.id
_entity.type
_entity.pdbx_description
1 polymer ?
#
loop_
_entity_poly.entity_id
_entity_poly.type
_entity_poly.pdbx_seq_one_letter_code
_entity_poly.pdbx_strand_id
1 'polypeptide(L)' 'MRASKVPLKELRRVVVAASVGNIIEWYDFYIFGSLASILAVKFFEKGHPVAAFLSTVAIFSVGFLIRPLGAFV' A
#
# COMPACT_ATOMS: atom_id res chain seq x y z
N MET A 1 11.04 -21.58 29.29
CA MET A 1 10.88 -21.14 27.88
C MET A 1 12.22 -21.32 27.17
N ARG A 2 12.32 -22.18 26.15
CA ARG A 2 13.53 -22.32 25.32
C ARG A 2 13.38 -21.41 24.11
N ALA A 3 14.22 -20.41 23.97
CA ALA A 3 14.32 -19.65 22.73
C ALA A 3 14.78 -20.60 21.62
N SER A 4 13.91 -20.89 20.65
CA SER A 4 14.28 -21.59 19.44
C SER A 4 15.30 -20.72 18.69
N LYS A 5 16.52 -21.23 18.47
CA LYS A 5 17.49 -20.54 17.64
C LYS A 5 17.03 -20.63 16.19
N VAL A 6 16.38 -19.58 15.69
CA VAL A 6 16.02 -19.48 14.27
C VAL A 6 17.30 -19.52 13.44
N PRO A 7 17.45 -20.43 12.47
CA PRO A 7 18.66 -20.52 11.67
C PRO A 7 18.83 -19.25 10.80
N LEU A 8 20.06 -18.74 10.69
CA LEU A 8 20.38 -17.50 9.97
C LEU A 8 19.86 -17.47 8.52
N LYS A 9 19.83 -18.64 7.86
CA LYS A 9 19.29 -18.78 6.49
C LYS A 9 17.79 -18.47 6.43
N GLU A 10 17.01 -18.96 7.39
CA GLU A 10 15.57 -18.69 7.48
C GLU A 10 15.31 -17.22 7.85
N LEU A 11 16.08 -16.66 8.78
CA LEU A 11 15.96 -15.25 9.13
C LEU A 11 16.23 -14.34 7.92
N ARG A 12 17.29 -14.62 7.14
CA ARG A 12 17.60 -13.89 5.90
C ARG A 12 16.46 -14.00 4.89
N ARG A 13 15.88 -15.19 4.73
CA ARG A 13 14.74 -15.41 3.83
C ARG A 13 13.53 -14.57 4.24
N VAL A 14 13.17 -14.58 5.53
CA VAL A 14 12.05 -13.80 6.06
C VAL A 14 12.27 -12.30 5.87
N VAL A 15 13.47 -11.79 6.19
CA VAL A 15 13.80 -10.37 6.03
C VAL A 15 13.72 -9.94 4.57
N VAL A 16 14.27 -10.73 3.65
CA VAL A 16 14.21 -10.42 2.21
C VAL A 16 12.78 -10.46 1.70
N ALA A 17 12.00 -11.49 2.05
CA ALA A 17 10.60 -11.58 1.65
C ALA A 17 9.76 -10.39 2.16
N ALA A 18 9.93 -10.02 3.43
CA ALA A 18 9.25 -8.87 4.03
C ALA A 18 9.68 -7.54 3.38
N SER A 19 10.97 -7.39 3.08
CA SER A 19 11.51 -6.18 2.45
C SER A 19 11.00 -6.01 1.02
N VAL A 20 10.97 -7.09 0.23
CA VAL A 20 10.44 -7.08 -1.14
C VAL A 20 8.94 -6.78 -1.14
N GLY A 21 8.17 -7.42 -0.25
CA GLY A 21 6.74 -7.13 -0.09
C GLY A 21 6.49 -5.66 0.25
N ASN A 22 7.25 -5.13 1.22
CA ASN A 22 7.16 -3.71 1.59
C ASN A 22 7.49 -2.79 0.41
N ILE A 23 8.55 -3.07 -0.37
CA ILE A 23 8.90 -2.26 -1.54
C ILE A 23 7.76 -2.25 -2.57
N ILE A 24 7.17 -3.41 -2.87
CA ILE A 24 6.07 -3.52 -3.83
C ILE A 24 4.86 -2.70 -3.37
N GLU A 25 4.50 -2.79 -2.09
CA GLU A 25 3.45 -1.98 -1.51
C GLU A 25 3.72 -0.49 -1.68
N TRP A 26 4.90 -0.01 -1.27
CA TRP A 26 5.27 1.41 -1.39
C TRP A 26 5.32 1.88 -2.84
N TYR A 27 5.76 1.03 -3.76
CA TYR A 27 5.79 1.32 -5.18
C TYR A 27 4.38 1.60 -5.72
N ASP A 28 3.40 0.78 -5.36
CA ASP A 28 2.01 0.96 -5.82
C ASP A 28 1.39 2.24 -5.25
N PHE A 29 1.58 2.53 -3.95
CA PHE A 29 1.09 3.80 -3.38
C PHE A 29 1.73 5.02 -4.00
N TYR A 30 3.03 4.95 -4.27
CA TYR A 30 3.74 6.06 -4.87
C TYR A 30 3.22 6.35 -6.27
N ILE A 31 3.00 5.32 -7.09
CA ILE A 31 2.45 5.47 -8.44
C ILE A 31 1.01 5.98 -8.37
N PHE A 32 0.15 5.38 -7.54
CA PHE A 32 -1.24 5.81 -7.41
C PHE A 32 -1.33 7.28 -6.98
N GLY A 33 -0.57 7.66 -5.95
CA GLY A 33 -0.53 9.04 -5.44
C GLY A 33 0.00 10.03 -6.47
N SER A 34 1.07 9.67 -7.19
CA SER A 34 1.65 10.50 -8.26
C SER A 34 0.69 10.72 -9.43
N LEU A 35 -0.15 9.71 -9.72
CA LEU A 35 -1.14 9.76 -10.79
C LEU A 35 -2.52 10.23 -10.33
N ALA A 36 -2.70 10.58 -9.04
CA ALA A 36 -4.03 10.86 -8.48
C ALA A 36 -4.81 11.96 -9.22
N SER A 37 -4.13 13.01 -9.68
CA SER A 37 -4.74 14.08 -10.49
C SER A 37 -5.20 13.60 -11.86
N ILE A 38 -4.42 12.73 -12.50
CA ILE A 38 -4.75 12.12 -13.79
C ILE A 38 -5.92 11.14 -13.62
N LEU A 39 -5.89 10.31 -12.58
CA LEU A 39 -6.96 9.38 -12.25
C LEU A 39 -8.27 10.12 -11.95
N ALA A 40 -8.22 11.24 -11.22
CA ALA A 40 -9.38 12.08 -10.94
C ALA A 40 -10.10 12.54 -12.22
N VAL A 41 -9.35 13.03 -13.21
CA VAL A 41 -9.93 13.51 -14.49
C VAL A 41 -10.45 12.36 -15.36
N LYS A 42 -9.89 11.16 -15.22
CA LYS A 42 -10.23 10.00 -16.04
C LYS A 42 -11.39 9.18 -15.48
N PHE A 43 -11.52 9.09 -14.16
CA PHE A 43 -12.48 8.20 -13.50
C PHE A 43 -13.62 8.92 -12.79
N PHE A 44 -13.53 10.24 -12.55
CA PHE A 44 -14.57 11.02 -11.87
C PHE A 44 -15.08 12.17 -12.74
N GLU A 45 -16.23 12.74 -12.36
CA GLU A 45 -16.91 13.79 -13.11
C GLU A 45 -16.09 15.08 -13.23
N LYS A 46 -16.05 15.63 -14.45
CA LYS A 46 -15.29 16.84 -14.77
C LYS A 46 -15.93 18.13 -14.26
N GLY A 47 -17.21 18.12 -13.91
CA GLY A 47 -17.93 19.30 -13.43
C GLY A 47 -17.48 19.78 -12.05
N HIS A 48 -16.87 18.91 -11.26
CA HIS A 48 -16.43 19.20 -9.89
C HIS A 48 -15.00 18.68 -9.64
N PRO A 49 -13.95 19.36 -10.16
CA PRO A 49 -12.58 18.87 -10.14
C PRO A 49 -12.02 18.64 -8.73
N VAL A 50 -12.44 19.46 -7.76
CA VAL A 50 -12.05 19.29 -6.35
C VAL A 50 -12.67 18.01 -5.77
N ALA A 51 -13.96 17.77 -5.99
CA ALA A 51 -14.64 16.57 -5.52
C ALA A 51 -14.10 15.30 -6.18
N ALA A 52 -13.77 15.37 -7.48
CA ALA A 52 -13.11 14.29 -8.22
C ALA A 52 -11.76 13.91 -7.60
N PHE A 53 -10.91 14.89 -7.31
CA PHE A 53 -9.61 14.64 -6.67
C PHE A 53 -9.77 14.06 -5.26
N LEU A 54 -10.66 14.63 -4.45
CA LEU A 54 -10.95 14.12 -3.10
C LEU A 54 -11.45 12.68 -3.13
N SER A 55 -12.27 12.32 -4.11
CA SER A 55 -12.77 10.94 -4.28
C SER A 55 -11.65 9.98 -4.66
N THR A 56 -10.72 10.37 -5.55
CA THR A 56 -9.52 9.57 -5.86
C THR A 56 -8.64 9.34 -4.64
N VAL A 57 -8.40 10.38 -3.84
CA VAL A 57 -7.60 10.28 -2.61
C VAL A 57 -8.34 9.47 -1.53
N ALA A 58 -9.67 9.53 -1.50
CA ALA A 58 -10.48 8.70 -0.60
C ALA A 58 -10.30 7.20 -0.92
N ILE A 59 -10.35 6.81 -2.20
CA ILE A 59 -10.07 5.43 -2.63
C ILE A 59 -8.66 5.00 -2.23
N PHE A 60 -7.65 5.84 -2.47
CA PHE A 60 -6.28 5.59 -2.02
C PHE A 60 -6.20 5.32 -0.51
N SER A 61 -6.94 6.11 0.28
CA SER A 61 -6.95 6.00 1.75
C SER A 61 -7.57 4.71 2.26
N VAL A 62 -8.49 4.09 1.51
CA VAL A 62 -9.10 2.79 1.89
C VAL A 62 -8.03 1.71 2.04
N GLY A 63 -6.98 1.72 1.22
CA GLY A 63 -5.87 0.76 1.36
C GLY A 63 -5.18 0.83 2.72
N PHE A 64 -5.12 2.01 3.35
CA PHE A 64 -4.55 2.18 4.69
C PHE A 64 -5.47 1.69 5.80
N LEU A 65 -6.79 1.73 5.59
CA LEU A 65 -7.77 1.20 6.55
C LEU A 65 -7.77 -0.34 6.57
N ILE A 66 -7.45 -0.97 5.44
CA ILE A 66 -7.42 -2.43 5.32
C ILE A 66 -6.08 -3.02 5.83
N ARG A 67 -4.98 -2.25 5.80
CA ARG A 67 -3.66 -2.68 6.30
C ARG A 67 -3.67 -3.34 7.68
N PRO A 68 -4.33 -2.80 8.72
CA PRO A 68 -4.44 -3.46 10.02
C PRO A 68 -5.01 -4.86 9.91
N LEU A 69 -5.99 -5.10 9.02
CA LEU A 69 -6.60 -6.41 8.80
C LEU A 69 -5.60 -7.43 8.23
N GLY A 70 -4.70 -6.99 7.35
CA GLY A 70 -3.64 -7.84 6.82
C GLY A 70 -2.59 -8.26 7.85
N ALA A 71 -2.40 -7.48 8.92
CA ALA A 71 -1.48 -7.83 10.01
C ALA A 71 -2.05 -8.90 10.97
N PHE A 72 -3.34 -9.22 10.89
CA PHE A 72 -3.97 -10.26 11.71
C PHE A 72 -3.82 -11.68 11.12
N VAL A 73 -3.36 -11.83 9.86
CA VAL A 73 -3.25 -13.12 9.14
C VAL A 73 -1.79 -13.49 8.87
#